data_AF-A0A2W0FTE6-F1
#
_entry.id   AF-A0A2W0FTE6-F1
#
_cell.length_a   1.000
_cell.length_b   1.000
_cell.length_c   1.000
_cell.angle_alpha   90.00
_cell.angle_beta   90.00
_cell.angle_gamma   90.00
#
_symmetry.space_group_name_H-M   'P 1'
#
loop_
_entity.id
_entity.type
_entity.pdbx_description
1 polymer ?
#
loop_
_entity_poly.entity_id
_entity_poly.type
_entity_poly.pdbx_seq_one_letter_code
_entity_poly.pdbx_strand_id
1 'polypeptide(L)'
;MLALVSCIVLVISGLGYGIGFIRKNNYLLGLEFLIVGISASNFTTYIATGWQVNYNIALFLDAFSRGVGVPIIGTLGLMAVTHGYKPSRAKDIILFVAGFAATAVYYLSDFTKAWLPYFYVLMWCLYTLYLCYFIWQLLRARAVFHALASVLGGVAGLTVALRYDFFPIPGDDTKLIFMTFAFLTWTYSIVQLYYACDALHRSKSAAFRSLLNAR
;
A
#
# COMPACT_ATOMS: atom_id res chain seq x y z
N MET A 1 17.31 6.87 -15.42
CA MET A 1 17.68 7.49 -14.12
C MET A 1 16.50 7.76 -13.20
N LEU A 2 15.42 8.44 -13.65
CA LEU A 2 14.26 8.73 -12.78
C LEU A 2 13.58 7.48 -12.16
N ALA A 3 13.43 6.39 -12.91
CA ALA A 3 12.84 5.15 -12.41
C ALA A 3 13.65 4.53 -11.25
N LEU A 4 14.99 4.60 -11.33
CA LEU A 4 15.87 4.11 -10.27
C LEU A 4 15.76 4.99 -9.02
N VAL A 5 15.79 6.31 -9.18
CA VAL A 5 15.66 7.25 -8.06
C VAL A 5 14.31 7.07 -7.35
N SER A 6 13.21 7.00 -8.12
CA SER A 6 11.88 6.76 -7.54
C SER A 6 11.76 5.39 -6.87
N CYS A 7 12.43 4.36 -7.37
CA CYS A 7 12.51 3.05 -6.72
C CYS A 7 13.27 3.13 -5.38
N ILE A 8 14.41 3.82 -5.33
CA ILE A 8 15.16 4.03 -4.07
C ILE A 8 14.34 4.82 -3.05
N VAL A 9 13.62 5.84 -3.50
CA VAL A 9 12.72 6.61 -2.63
C VAL A 9 11.60 5.71 -2.07
N LEU A 10 11.07 4.79 -2.88
CA LEU A 10 10.10 3.80 -2.44
C LEU A 10 10.71 2.82 -1.42
N VAL A 11 11.96 2.37 -1.61
CA VAL A 11 12.67 1.53 -0.64
C VAL A 11 12.75 2.24 0.72
N ILE A 12 13.27 3.47 0.73
CA ILE A 12 13.45 4.24 1.96
C ILE A 12 12.09 4.47 2.65
N SER A 13 11.06 4.80 1.88
CA SER A 13 9.73 5.08 2.41
C SER A 13 9.04 3.81 2.93
N GLY A 14 9.05 2.72 2.15
CA GLY A 14 8.45 1.44 2.57
C GLY A 14 9.09 0.89 3.83
N LEU A 15 10.43 0.85 3.88
CA LEU A 15 11.16 0.37 5.05
C LEU A 15 11.01 1.30 6.26
N GLY A 16 11.21 2.61 6.06
CA GLY A 16 11.15 3.61 7.13
C GLY A 16 9.76 3.74 7.75
N TYR A 17 8.73 3.96 6.94
CA TYR A 17 7.37 4.10 7.43
C TYR A 17 6.75 2.76 7.84
N GLY A 18 7.18 1.64 7.25
CA GLY A 18 6.81 0.29 7.71
C GLY A 18 7.24 0.06 9.17
N ILE A 19 8.52 0.33 9.48
CA ILE A 19 9.01 0.29 10.88
C ILE A 19 8.25 1.31 11.76
N GLY A 20 7.96 2.49 11.22
CA GLY A 20 7.16 3.51 11.91
C GLY A 20 5.79 3.00 12.36
N PHE A 21 5.06 2.30 11.48
CA PHE A 21 3.76 1.70 11.82
C PHE A 21 3.87 0.59 12.85
N ILE A 22 4.91 -0.25 12.77
CA ILE A 22 5.19 -1.29 13.78
C ILE A 22 5.39 -0.65 15.16
N ARG A 23 6.17 0.44 15.24
CA ARG A 23 6.38 1.20 16.49
C ARG A 23 5.09 1.79 17.06
N LYS A 24 4.06 1.99 16.22
CA LYS A 24 2.72 2.45 16.61
C LYS A 24 1.73 1.30 16.86
N ASN A 25 2.22 0.06 16.98
CA ASN A 25 1.42 -1.17 17.16
C ASN A 25 0.45 -1.47 16.01
N ASN A 26 0.67 -0.90 14.81
CA ASN A 26 -0.07 -1.26 13.61
C ASN A 26 0.77 -2.20 12.75
N TYR A 27 0.80 -3.48 13.16
CA TYR A 27 1.62 -4.49 12.50
C TYR A 27 1.16 -4.82 11.08
N LEU A 28 -0.14 -4.72 10.80
CA LEU A 28 -0.69 -5.02 9.46
C LEU A 28 -0.15 -4.05 8.40
N LEU A 29 -0.33 -2.73 8.60
CA LEU A 29 0.24 -1.73 7.69
C LEU A 29 1.77 -1.74 7.71
N GLY A 30 2.36 -1.94 8.90
CA GLY A 30 3.80 -1.96 9.05
C GLY A 30 4.47 -3.06 8.23
N LEU A 31 4.03 -4.30 8.39
CA LEU A 31 4.56 -5.45 7.65
C LEU A 31 4.27 -5.35 6.15
N GLU A 32 3.08 -4.88 5.76
CA GLU A 32 2.76 -4.66 4.35
C GLU A 32 3.73 -3.68 3.69
N PHE A 33 3.97 -2.52 4.31
CA PHE A 33 4.90 -1.53 3.74
C PHE A 33 6.36 -1.96 3.81
N LEU A 34 6.73 -2.82 4.76
CA LEU A 34 8.02 -3.52 4.71
C LEU A 34 8.12 -4.44 3.50
N ILE A 35 7.08 -5.21 3.18
CA ILE A 35 7.05 -6.07 1.99
C ILE A 35 7.20 -5.24 0.72
N VAL A 36 6.49 -4.10 0.61
CA VAL A 36 6.65 -3.16 -0.51
C VAL A 36 8.09 -2.63 -0.57
N GLY A 37 8.70 -2.27 0.56
CA GLY A 37 10.10 -1.82 0.63
C GLY A 37 11.11 -2.90 0.22
N ILE A 38 10.89 -4.15 0.64
CA ILE A 38 11.72 -5.31 0.26
C ILE A 38 11.55 -5.62 -1.23
N SER A 39 10.34 -5.52 -1.76
CA SER A 39 10.05 -5.66 -3.19
C SER A 39 10.84 -4.64 -4.00
N ALA A 40 10.74 -3.35 -3.64
CA ALA A 40 11.46 -2.27 -4.30
C ALA A 40 12.99 -2.43 -4.15
N SER A 41 13.47 -2.99 -3.04
CA SER A 41 14.90 -3.25 -2.81
C SER A 41 15.42 -4.30 -3.78
N ASN A 42 14.68 -5.40 -3.93
CA ASN A 42 14.99 -6.43 -4.93
C ASN A 42 14.95 -5.86 -6.36
N PHE A 43 13.96 -5.03 -6.67
CA PHE A 43 13.88 -4.40 -7.98
C PHE A 43 15.06 -3.46 -8.25
N THR A 44 15.48 -2.70 -7.23
CA THR A 44 16.67 -1.82 -7.29
C THR A 44 17.93 -2.64 -7.52
N THR A 45 18.10 -3.76 -6.80
CA THR A 45 19.22 -4.69 -7.03
C THR A 45 19.20 -5.24 -8.44
N TYR A 46 18.03 -5.64 -8.96
CA TYR A 46 17.91 -6.10 -10.35
C TYR A 46 18.33 -5.03 -11.35
N ILE A 47 17.92 -3.77 -11.19
CA ILE A 47 18.36 -2.68 -12.08
C ILE A 47 19.88 -2.54 -12.05
N ALA A 48 20.50 -2.72 -10.87
CA ALA A 48 21.95 -2.55 -10.70
C ALA A 48 22.78 -3.75 -11.19
N THR A 49 22.26 -4.98 -11.07
CA THR A 49 23.04 -6.21 -11.31
C THR A 49 22.55 -7.05 -12.48
N GLY A 50 21.32 -6.83 -12.96
CA GLY A 50 20.65 -7.68 -13.95
C GLY A 50 20.24 -9.06 -13.41
N TRP A 51 20.31 -9.31 -12.10
CA TRP A 51 20.07 -10.65 -11.56
C TRP A 51 18.57 -11.00 -11.53
N GLN A 52 18.18 -11.93 -12.41
CA GLN A 52 16.79 -12.31 -12.63
C GLN A 52 16.05 -12.83 -11.37
N VAL A 53 16.76 -13.41 -10.40
CA VAL A 53 16.16 -13.88 -9.15
C VAL A 53 15.55 -12.71 -8.38
N ASN A 54 16.27 -11.59 -8.26
CA ASN A 54 15.74 -10.39 -7.62
C ASN A 54 14.53 -9.83 -8.35
N TYR A 55 14.52 -9.86 -9.68
CA TYR A 55 13.36 -9.45 -10.46
C TYR A 55 12.12 -10.30 -10.16
N ASN A 56 12.26 -11.63 -10.15
CA ASN A 56 11.16 -12.54 -9.88
C ASN A 56 10.63 -12.36 -8.45
N ILE A 57 11.51 -12.15 -7.46
CA ILE A 57 11.12 -11.85 -6.08
C ILE A 57 10.36 -10.53 -6.02
N ALA A 58 10.86 -9.48 -6.66
CA ALA A 58 10.20 -8.17 -6.67
C ALA A 58 8.79 -8.26 -7.27
N LEU A 59 8.63 -8.91 -8.41
CA LEU A 59 7.32 -9.07 -9.04
C LEU A 59 6.34 -9.91 -8.21
N PHE A 60 6.81 -10.97 -7.56
CA PHE A 60 5.97 -11.79 -6.68
C PHE A 60 5.49 -10.99 -5.46
N LEU A 61 6.36 -10.20 -4.84
CA LEU A 61 6.00 -9.35 -3.72
C LEU A 61 5.09 -8.19 -4.14
N ASP A 62 5.31 -7.59 -5.31
CA ASP A 62 4.39 -6.59 -5.89
C ASP A 62 3.00 -7.19 -6.16
N ALA A 63 2.94 -8.38 -6.74
CA ALA A 63 1.71 -9.13 -6.95
C ALA A 63 0.96 -9.37 -5.64
N PHE A 64 1.67 -9.82 -4.60
CA PHE A 64 1.11 -9.96 -3.25
C PHE A 64 0.51 -8.65 -2.75
N SER A 65 1.26 -7.54 -2.81
CA SER A 65 0.81 -6.24 -2.32
C SER A 65 -0.41 -5.70 -3.07
N ARG A 66 -0.48 -5.91 -4.39
CA ARG A 66 -1.60 -5.48 -5.25
C ARG A 66 -2.85 -6.34 -5.08
N GLY A 67 -2.68 -7.64 -4.87
CA GLY A 67 -3.80 -8.59 -4.78
C GLY A 67 -4.39 -8.69 -3.38
N VAL A 68 -3.54 -8.86 -2.37
CA VAL A 68 -3.97 -9.18 -1.00
C VAL A 68 -3.45 -8.17 0.01
N GLY A 69 -2.18 -7.77 -0.11
CA GLY A 69 -1.48 -6.92 0.84
C GLY A 69 -2.21 -5.62 1.14
N VAL A 70 -2.16 -4.63 0.25
CA VAL A 70 -2.89 -3.37 0.51
C VAL A 70 -4.41 -3.52 0.54
N PRO A 71 -5.07 -4.22 -0.39
CA PRO A 71 -6.53 -4.27 -0.44
C PRO A 71 -7.17 -4.91 0.79
N ILE A 72 -6.56 -5.97 1.32
CA ILE A 72 -7.12 -6.74 2.45
C ILE A 72 -6.37 -6.39 3.72
N ILE A 73 -5.05 -6.64 3.76
CA ILE A 73 -4.23 -6.42 4.97
C ILE A 73 -4.14 -4.92 5.29
N GLY A 74 -3.92 -4.08 4.29
CA GLY A 74 -3.88 -2.62 4.44
C GLY A 74 -5.20 -2.06 4.93
N THR A 75 -6.33 -2.50 4.37
CA THR A 75 -7.67 -2.16 4.86
C THR A 75 -7.86 -2.55 6.32
N LEU A 76 -7.51 -3.76 6.72
CA LEU A 76 -7.60 -4.21 8.11
C LEU A 76 -6.69 -3.39 9.04
N GLY A 77 -5.51 -3.01 8.57
CA GLY A 77 -4.63 -2.10 9.30
C GLY A 77 -5.21 -0.68 9.45
N LEU A 78 -5.96 -0.18 8.45
CA LEU A 78 -6.73 1.07 8.59
C LEU A 78 -7.95 0.89 9.51
N MET A 79 -8.55 -0.30 9.56
CA MET A 79 -9.61 -0.64 10.53
C MET A 79 -9.11 -0.57 11.98
N ALA A 80 -7.83 -0.84 12.23
CA ALA A 80 -7.24 -0.67 13.55
C ALA A 80 -7.32 0.79 14.04
N VAL A 81 -7.16 1.76 13.13
CA VAL A 81 -7.22 3.20 13.47
C VAL A 81 -8.65 3.74 13.46
N THR A 82 -9.49 3.26 12.55
CA THR A 82 -10.86 3.78 12.36
C THR A 82 -11.89 3.14 13.29
N HIS A 83 -11.83 1.82 13.50
CA HIS A 83 -12.80 1.06 14.28
C HIS A 83 -12.24 0.48 15.59
N GLY A 84 -10.95 0.72 15.87
CA GLY A 84 -10.30 0.13 17.05
C GLY A 84 -10.16 -1.39 16.95
N TYR A 85 -10.13 -1.93 15.73
CA TYR A 85 -9.80 -3.33 15.50
C TYR A 85 -8.46 -3.64 16.18
N LYS A 86 -8.42 -4.68 17.02
CA LYS A 86 -7.22 -5.11 17.72
C LYS A 86 -6.60 -6.29 16.97
N PRO A 87 -5.52 -6.06 16.20
CA PRO A 87 -4.85 -7.13 15.50
C PRO A 87 -4.30 -8.13 16.53
N SER A 88 -4.58 -9.41 16.33
CA SER A 88 -3.98 -10.48 17.13
C SER A 88 -2.78 -11.00 16.34
N ARG A 89 -1.58 -10.97 16.93
CA ARG A 89 -0.33 -11.35 16.24
C ARG A 89 -0.44 -12.70 15.52
N ALA A 90 -1.10 -13.69 16.14
CA ALA A 90 -1.33 -15.00 15.53
C ALA A 90 -2.22 -14.91 14.28
N LYS A 91 -3.33 -14.17 14.35
CA LYS A 91 -4.24 -13.95 13.22
C LYS A 91 -3.58 -13.15 12.11
N ASP A 92 -2.76 -12.16 12.46
CA ASP A 92 -2.02 -11.34 11.50
C ASP A 92 -1.01 -12.21 10.74
N ILE A 93 -0.25 -13.06 11.42
CA ILE A 93 0.68 -14.00 10.77
C ILE A 93 -0.07 -14.95 9.84
N ILE A 94 -1.18 -15.54 10.29
CA ILE A 94 -2.00 -16.43 9.45
C ILE A 94 -2.49 -15.68 8.20
N LEU A 95 -2.88 -14.42 8.34
CA LEU A 95 -3.35 -13.60 7.22
C LEU A 95 -2.24 -13.34 6.19
N PHE A 96 -1.01 -13.03 6.63
CA PHE A 96 0.14 -12.89 5.73
C PHE A 96 0.48 -14.22 5.04
N VAL A 97 0.54 -15.32 5.79
CA VAL A 97 0.85 -16.65 5.25
C VAL A 97 -0.21 -17.10 4.23
N ALA A 98 -1.49 -16.95 4.57
CA ALA A 98 -2.59 -17.25 3.67
C ALA A 98 -2.57 -16.34 2.43
N GLY A 99 -2.24 -15.06 2.62
CA GLY A 99 -2.08 -14.12 1.51
C GLY A 99 -0.94 -14.52 0.57
N PHE A 100 0.22 -14.91 1.09
CA PHE A 100 1.33 -15.41 0.29
C PHE A 100 0.97 -16.70 -0.45
N ALA A 101 0.26 -17.62 0.21
CA ALA A 101 -0.24 -18.84 -0.43
C ALA A 101 -1.22 -18.52 -1.57
N ALA A 102 -2.17 -17.61 -1.34
CA ALA A 102 -3.10 -17.15 -2.37
C ALA A 102 -2.35 -16.52 -3.55
N THR A 103 -1.36 -15.65 -3.28
CA THR A 103 -0.48 -15.08 -4.31
C THR A 103 0.26 -16.14 -5.09
N ALA A 104 0.86 -17.13 -4.43
CA ALA A 104 1.50 -18.24 -5.13
C ALA A 104 0.54 -18.95 -6.08
N VAL A 105 -0.71 -19.18 -5.67
CA VAL A 105 -1.73 -19.80 -6.52
C VAL A 105 -2.06 -18.94 -7.74
N TYR A 106 -2.43 -17.66 -7.57
CA TYR A 106 -2.89 -16.85 -8.71
C TYR A 106 -1.76 -16.27 -9.56
N TYR A 107 -0.55 -16.12 -9.01
CA TYR A 107 0.58 -15.53 -9.73
C TYR A 107 1.36 -16.57 -10.53
N LEU A 108 1.51 -17.79 -10.00
CA LEU A 108 2.26 -18.86 -10.66
C LEU A 108 1.39 -19.73 -11.58
N SER A 109 0.06 -19.69 -11.40
CA SER A 109 -0.84 -20.47 -12.25
C SER A 109 -1.01 -19.84 -13.64
N ASP A 110 -0.83 -20.64 -14.68
CA ASP A 110 -1.08 -20.24 -16.06
C ASP A 110 -2.57 -19.93 -16.31
N PHE A 111 -3.46 -20.61 -15.59
CA PHE A 111 -4.90 -20.47 -15.75
C PHE A 111 -5.42 -19.07 -15.36
N THR A 112 -4.76 -18.43 -14.39
CA THR A 112 -5.17 -17.12 -13.85
C THR A 112 -4.54 -15.96 -14.60
N LYS A 113 -3.52 -16.17 -15.43
CA LYS A 113 -2.76 -15.10 -16.13
C LYS A 113 -3.66 -14.14 -16.91
N ALA A 114 -4.65 -14.66 -17.64
CA ALA A 114 -5.56 -13.83 -18.43
C ALA A 114 -6.47 -12.94 -17.56
N TRP A 115 -6.82 -13.38 -16.35
CA TRP A 115 -7.74 -12.70 -15.44
C TRP A 115 -7.03 -11.79 -14.44
N LEU A 116 -5.71 -11.94 -14.30
CA LEU A 116 -4.92 -11.30 -13.27
C LEU A 116 -4.98 -9.76 -13.31
N PRO A 117 -4.92 -9.08 -14.48
CA PRO A 117 -5.15 -7.65 -14.57
C PRO A 117 -6.49 -7.17 -13.99
N TYR A 118 -7.57 -7.88 -14.32
CA TYR A 118 -8.93 -7.57 -13.85
C TYR A 118 -9.06 -7.77 -12.35
N PHE A 119 -8.45 -8.85 -11.84
CA PHE A 119 -8.37 -9.11 -10.42
C PHE A 119 -7.69 -7.98 -9.65
N TYR A 120 -6.54 -7.49 -10.13
CA TYR A 120 -5.84 -6.39 -9.47
C TYR A 120 -6.64 -5.09 -9.48
N VAL A 121 -7.30 -4.75 -10.60
CA VAL A 121 -8.18 -3.57 -10.66
C VAL A 121 -9.37 -3.72 -9.71
N LEU A 122 -10.00 -4.90 -9.67
CA LEU A 122 -11.09 -5.17 -8.74
C LEU A 122 -10.65 -4.96 -7.28
N MET A 123 -9.49 -5.52 -6.90
CA MET A 123 -8.92 -5.35 -5.58
C MET A 123 -8.62 -3.88 -5.25
N TRP A 124 -8.13 -3.12 -6.23
CA TRP A 124 -7.94 -1.67 -6.07
C TRP A 124 -9.24 -0.89 -5.94
N CYS A 125 -10.29 -1.28 -6.66
CA CYS A 125 -11.62 -0.68 -6.49
C CYS A 125 -12.15 -0.92 -5.07
N LEU A 126 -12.05 -2.16 -4.56
CA LEU A 126 -12.46 -2.49 -3.20
C LEU A 126 -11.67 -1.70 -2.14
N TYR A 127 -10.35 -1.60 -2.31
CA TYR A 127 -9.51 -0.78 -1.46
C TYR A 127 -9.92 0.71 -1.50
N THR A 128 -10.21 1.23 -2.70
CA THR A 128 -10.61 2.62 -2.90
C THR A 128 -11.94 2.94 -2.20
N LEU A 129 -12.91 2.01 -2.21
CA LEU A 129 -14.16 2.17 -1.46
C LEU A 129 -13.90 2.37 0.04
N TYR A 130 -13.00 1.56 0.61
CA TYR A 130 -12.61 1.73 2.01
C TYR A 130 -11.82 3.02 2.23
N LEU A 131 -10.95 3.40 1.29
CA LEU A 131 -10.20 4.64 1.35
C LEU A 131 -11.13 5.86 1.36
N CYS A 132 -12.22 5.85 0.60
CA CYS A 132 -13.26 6.90 0.65
C CYS A 132 -13.88 7.00 2.05
N TYR A 133 -14.16 5.87 2.71
CA TYR A 133 -14.61 5.87 4.10
C TYR A 133 -13.54 6.44 5.06
N PHE A 134 -12.27 6.06 4.88
CA PHE A 134 -11.17 6.60 5.69
C PHE A 134 -11.02 8.12 5.51
N ILE A 135 -11.13 8.61 4.27
CA ILE A 135 -11.13 10.04 3.93
C ILE A 135 -12.30 10.75 4.61
N TRP A 136 -13.49 10.17 4.59
CA TRP A 136 -14.64 10.71 5.30
C TRP A 136 -14.39 10.81 6.81
N GLN A 137 -13.75 9.81 7.42
CA GLN A 137 -13.34 9.88 8.83
C GLN A 137 -12.33 10.99 9.11
N LEU A 138 -11.37 11.24 8.20
CA LEU A 138 -10.45 12.38 8.31
C LEU A 138 -11.17 13.72 8.25
N LEU A 139 -12.16 13.87 7.36
CA LEU A 139 -12.98 15.08 7.27
C LEU A 139 -13.78 15.31 8.56
N ARG A 140 -14.41 14.26 9.11
CA ARG A 140 -15.10 14.33 10.41
C ARG A 140 -14.17 14.72 11.56
N ALA A 141 -12.91 14.27 11.48
CA ALA A 141 -11.85 14.62 12.43
C ALA A 141 -11.22 16.01 12.20
N ARG A 142 -11.74 16.80 11.23
CA ARG A 142 -11.23 18.10 10.78
C ARG A 142 -9.80 18.07 10.23
N ALA A 143 -9.30 16.90 9.83
CA ALA A 143 -8.00 16.72 9.21
C ALA A 143 -8.06 16.93 7.68
N VAL A 144 -8.55 18.09 7.23
CA VAL A 144 -8.90 18.36 5.83
C VAL A 144 -7.70 18.23 4.89
N PHE A 145 -6.52 18.70 5.29
CA PHE A 145 -5.31 18.55 4.48
C PHE A 145 -4.98 17.08 4.21
N HIS A 146 -5.03 16.22 5.24
CA HIS A 146 -4.78 14.80 5.07
C HIS A 146 -5.90 14.10 4.29
N ALA A 147 -7.14 14.57 4.39
CA ALA A 147 -8.23 14.06 3.56
C ALA A 147 -7.97 14.34 2.06
N LEU A 148 -7.65 15.60 1.70
CA LEU A 148 -7.36 15.99 0.31
C LEU A 148 -6.13 15.27 -0.25
N ALA A 149 -5.06 15.19 0.54
CA ALA A 149 -3.86 14.45 0.15
C ALA A 149 -4.15 12.95 -0.04
N SER A 150 -5.01 12.35 0.79
CA SER A 150 -5.41 10.95 0.61
C SER A 150 -6.29 10.75 -0.64
N VAL A 151 -7.12 11.73 -1.03
CA VAL A 151 -7.85 11.71 -2.32
C VAL A 151 -6.85 11.69 -3.48
N LEU A 152 -5.85 12.57 -3.46
CA LEU A 152 -4.83 12.63 -4.52
C LEU A 152 -4.09 11.29 -4.64
N GLY A 153 -3.69 10.70 -3.51
CA GLY A 153 -3.03 9.38 -3.48
C GLY A 153 -3.93 8.26 -4.01
N GLY A 154 -5.21 8.26 -3.64
CA GLY A 154 -6.18 7.28 -4.12
C GLY A 154 -6.42 7.38 -5.63
N VAL A 155 -6.61 8.59 -6.16
CA VAL A 155 -6.80 8.83 -7.61
C VAL A 155 -5.54 8.43 -8.39
N ALA A 156 -4.35 8.81 -7.91
CA ALA A 156 -3.09 8.41 -8.53
C ALA A 156 -2.93 6.88 -8.51
N GLY A 157 -3.21 6.24 -7.37
CA GLY A 157 -3.15 4.79 -7.21
C GLY A 157 -4.09 4.04 -8.16
N LEU A 158 -5.34 4.51 -8.27
CA LEU A 158 -6.32 3.94 -9.20
C LEU A 158 -5.90 4.13 -10.66
N THR A 159 -5.36 5.31 -11.00
CA THR A 159 -4.84 5.59 -12.34
C THR A 159 -3.69 4.66 -12.69
N VAL A 160 -2.75 4.43 -11.76
CA VAL A 160 -1.64 3.50 -11.95
C VAL A 160 -2.16 2.08 -12.17
N ALA A 161 -3.13 1.60 -11.39
CA ALA A 161 -3.67 0.24 -11.57
C ALA A 161 -4.36 0.04 -12.91
N LEU A 162 -5.11 1.03 -13.39
CA LEU A 162 -5.73 0.97 -14.73
C LEU A 162 -4.67 1.02 -15.84
N ARG A 163 -3.66 1.88 -15.71
CA ARG A 163 -2.59 2.04 -16.72
C ARG A 163 -1.64 0.85 -16.78
N TYR A 164 -1.41 0.15 -15.66
CA TYR A 164 -0.44 -0.95 -15.55
C TYR A 164 -0.64 -2.01 -16.63
N ASP A 165 -1.89 -2.46 -16.78
CA ASP A 165 -2.23 -3.62 -17.60
C ASP A 165 -3.16 -3.30 -18.78
N PHE A 166 -3.96 -2.21 -18.73
CA PHE A 166 -4.98 -1.93 -19.76
C PHE A 166 -4.63 -0.79 -20.70
N PHE A 167 -3.87 0.19 -20.24
CA PHE A 167 -3.62 1.40 -21.01
C PHE A 167 -2.13 1.79 -20.97
N PRO A 168 -1.28 1.12 -21.77
CA PRO A 168 0.13 1.45 -21.84
C PRO A 168 0.34 2.90 -22.30
N ILE A 169 1.42 3.51 -21.82
CA ILE A 169 1.77 4.89 -22.18
C ILE A 169 2.40 4.86 -23.58
N PRO A 170 1.88 5.60 -24.56
CA PRO A 170 2.47 5.66 -25.90
C PRO A 170 3.92 6.13 -25.84
N GLY A 171 4.85 5.37 -26.44
CA GLY A 171 6.28 5.68 -26.45
C GLY A 171 7.07 5.25 -25.20
N ASP A 172 6.46 4.52 -24.27
CA ASP A 172 7.14 3.95 -23.08
C ASP A 172 7.33 2.43 -23.20
N ASP A 173 8.01 1.98 -24.27
CA ASP A 173 8.19 0.56 -24.58
C ASP A 173 8.94 -0.21 -23.48
N THR A 174 9.77 0.49 -22.71
CA THR A 174 10.54 -0.06 -21.58
C THR A 174 9.80 0.01 -20.24
N LYS A 175 8.60 0.60 -20.21
CA LYS A 175 7.78 0.87 -19.01
C LYS A 175 8.47 1.72 -17.94
N LEU A 176 9.57 2.42 -18.27
CA LEU A 176 10.35 3.17 -17.29
C LEU A 176 9.63 4.43 -16.82
N ILE A 177 8.87 5.07 -17.72
CA ILE A 177 8.06 6.25 -17.37
C ILE A 177 6.93 5.80 -16.45
N PHE A 178 6.21 4.73 -16.82
CA PHE A 178 5.17 4.12 -16.01
C PHE A 178 5.69 3.73 -14.61
N MET A 179 6.82 3.02 -14.53
CA MET A 179 7.44 2.60 -13.28
C MET A 179 7.79 3.78 -12.38
N THR A 180 8.30 4.87 -12.97
CA THR A 180 8.58 6.10 -12.21
C THR A 180 7.32 6.62 -11.50
N PHE A 181 6.22 6.76 -12.24
CA PHE A 181 4.96 7.22 -11.65
C PHE A 181 4.37 6.22 -10.65
N ALA A 182 4.49 4.92 -10.93
CA ALA A 182 4.03 3.88 -10.02
C ALA A 182 4.79 3.94 -8.68
N PHE A 183 6.12 4.00 -8.70
CA PHE A 183 6.94 4.07 -7.49
C PHE A 183 6.71 5.35 -6.68
N LEU A 184 6.56 6.49 -7.35
CA LEU A 184 6.22 7.75 -6.69
C LEU A 184 4.82 7.71 -6.07
N THR A 185 3.84 7.10 -6.74
CA THR A 185 2.47 6.95 -6.24
C THR A 185 2.42 6.06 -5.00
N TRP A 186 3.16 4.94 -5.01
CA TRP A 186 3.33 4.06 -3.86
C TRP A 186 4.00 4.78 -2.70
N THR A 187 5.11 5.47 -2.97
CA THR A 187 5.83 6.29 -1.99
C THR A 187 4.89 7.28 -1.32
N TYR A 188 4.20 8.09 -2.14
CA TYR A 188 3.26 9.11 -1.68
C TYR A 188 2.17 8.49 -0.81
N SER A 189 1.56 7.39 -1.26
CA SER A 189 0.49 6.70 -0.53
C SER A 189 0.96 6.20 0.84
N ILE A 190 2.15 5.60 0.93
CA ILE A 190 2.72 5.11 2.19
C ILE A 190 2.94 6.26 3.18
N VAL A 191 3.63 7.31 2.73
CA VAL A 191 3.94 8.49 3.56
C VAL A 191 2.64 9.16 4.02
N GLN A 192 1.70 9.36 3.09
CA GLN A 192 0.45 10.03 3.37
C GLN A 192 -0.44 9.23 4.32
N LEU A 193 -0.54 7.91 4.15
CA LEU A 193 -1.29 7.06 5.07
C LEU A 193 -0.70 7.06 6.47
N TYR A 194 0.63 7.08 6.59
CA TYR A 194 1.30 7.19 7.89
C TYR A 194 0.88 8.45 8.64
N TYR A 195 1.00 9.62 8.02
CA TYR A 195 0.61 10.87 8.66
C TYR A 195 -0.91 11.03 8.84
N ALA A 196 -1.72 10.50 7.91
CA ALA A 196 -3.17 10.53 8.01
C ALA A 196 -3.68 9.67 9.20
N CYS A 197 -3.11 8.48 9.38
CA CYS A 197 -3.41 7.63 10.54
C CYS A 197 -3.09 8.36 11.86
N ASP A 198 -1.94 9.04 11.92
CA ASP A 198 -1.54 9.83 13.08
C ASP A 198 -2.46 11.03 13.34
N ALA A 199 -2.87 11.73 12.29
CA ALA A 199 -3.82 12.83 12.42
C ALA A 199 -5.16 12.35 13.00
N LEU A 200 -5.67 11.22 12.51
CA LEU A 200 -6.91 10.64 12.99
C LEU A 200 -6.79 10.15 14.46
N HIS A 201 -5.67 9.51 14.81
CA HIS A 201 -5.42 9.04 16.17
C HIS A 201 -5.33 10.20 17.18
N ARG A 202 -4.64 11.30 16.81
CA ARG A 202 -4.55 12.51 17.63
C ARG A 202 -5.92 13.16 17.84
N SER A 203 -6.72 13.27 16.79
CA SER A 203 -8.07 13.86 16.87
C SER A 203 -9.00 13.07 17.80
N LYS A 204 -9.00 11.73 17.69
CA LYS A 204 -9.76 10.86 18.59
C LYS A 204 -9.31 10.97 20.05
N SER A 205 -8.00 11.03 20.29
CA SER A 205 -7.43 11.16 21.64
C SER A 205 -7.75 12.52 22.27
N ALA A 206 -7.82 13.60 21.48
CA ALA A 206 -8.23 14.91 21.94
C ALA A 206 -9.72 14.94 22.32
N ALA A 207 -10.59 14.39 21.46
CA ALA A 207 -12.02 14.28 21.72
C ALA A 207 -12.33 13.45 22.97
N PHE A 208 -11.61 12.35 23.19
CA PHE A 208 -11.75 11.54 24.40
C PHE A 208 -11.38 12.32 25.67
N ARG A 209 -10.27 13.06 25.65
CA ARG A 209 -9.83 13.90 26.78
C ARG A 209 -10.83 15.02 27.10
N SER A 210 -11.39 15.68 26.09
CA SER A 210 -12.42 16.70 26.33
C SER A 210 -13.69 16.13 26.99
N LEU A 211 -14.06 14.88 26.68
CA LEU A 211 -15.20 14.22 27.30
C LEU A 211 -14.94 13.85 28.77
N LEU A 212 -13.71 13.47 29.13
CA LEU A 212 -13.34 13.18 30.52
C LEU A 212 -13.33 14.45 31.39
N ASN A 213 -12.83 15.57 30.85
CA ASN A 213 -12.75 16.83 31.58
C ASN A 213 -14.12 17.54 31.73
N ALA A 214 -15.15 17.10 31.00
CA ALA A 214 -16.51 17.64 31.07
C ALA A 214 -17.42 16.86 32.03
N ARG A 215 -16.90 15.84 32.73
CA ARG A 215 -17.58 15.06 33.77
C ARG A 215 -17.01 15.41 35.14
#